data_AF-A0A0F8XCE7-F1
#
_entry.id   AF-A0A0F8XCE7-F1
#
_cell.length_a   1.000
_cell.length_b   1.000
_cell.length_c   1.000
_cell.angle_alpha   90.00
_cell.angle_beta   90.00
_cell.angle_gamma   90.00
#
_symmetry.space_group_name_H-M   'P 1'
#
loop_
_entity.id
_entity.type
_entity.pdbx_description
1 polymer ?
#
loop_
_entity_poly.entity_id
_entity_poly.type
_entity_poly.pdbx_seq_one_letter_code
_entity_poly.pdbx_strand_id
1 'polypeptide(L)'
;MSPPPTSSPSSSSSSSSSSSSSSSSSSSSSFSFIAKSRLASLSSHIMGSTAPSVFSTSVVPAAPEDPLFGLAQAYRQDSSDKKVDLVIGAYRDDNAKPWVLPVVKKADDLIHNDPNLNHEYLPIKGLQDYTSAAQKLMIGADSPAIRENRVRHSNHLHRPTPRQKSKM
;
A
#
# COMPACT_ATOMS: atom_id res chain seq x y z
N MET A 1 29.94 -6.01 -16.17
CA MET A 1 29.20 -5.53 -17.36
C MET A 1 29.02 -4.03 -17.21
N SER A 2 29.74 -3.26 -18.02
CA SER A 2 29.82 -1.79 -17.97
C SER A 2 28.60 -1.14 -18.67
N PRO A 3 28.17 0.08 -18.27
CA PRO A 3 27.17 0.83 -19.02
C PRO A 3 27.75 1.48 -20.29
N PRO A 4 26.92 1.76 -21.32
CA PRO A 4 27.38 2.28 -22.62
C PRO A 4 27.69 3.79 -22.60
N PRO A 5 28.52 4.31 -23.54
CA PRO A 5 28.96 5.70 -23.56
C PRO A 5 27.92 6.67 -24.15
N THR A 6 27.81 7.84 -23.53
CA THR A 6 27.06 9.00 -24.05
C THR A 6 27.88 9.72 -25.12
N SER A 7 27.30 9.91 -26.30
CA SER A 7 27.91 10.64 -27.41
C SER A 7 27.22 11.99 -27.59
N SER A 8 27.92 13.07 -27.26
CA SER A 8 27.61 14.44 -27.64
C SER A 8 27.91 14.66 -29.13
N PRO A 9 27.10 15.41 -29.90
CA PRO A 9 27.49 15.78 -31.24
C PRO A 9 28.20 17.15 -31.25
N SER A 10 29.37 17.15 -31.87
CA SER A 10 30.17 18.31 -32.25
C SER A 10 29.54 19.07 -33.42
N SER A 11 29.63 20.39 -33.37
CA SER A 11 29.27 21.30 -34.46
C SER A 11 30.31 21.24 -35.58
N SER A 12 29.86 20.96 -36.80
CA SER A 12 30.64 21.21 -38.01
C SER A 12 29.82 22.04 -38.99
N SER A 13 30.46 23.09 -39.49
CA SER A 13 29.99 24.01 -40.50
C SER A 13 30.06 23.37 -41.88
N SER A 14 29.06 23.62 -42.72
CA SER A 14 29.24 23.56 -44.17
C SER A 14 28.27 24.52 -44.85
N SER A 15 28.84 25.37 -45.69
CA SER A 15 28.18 26.26 -46.62
C SER A 15 27.94 25.52 -47.94
N SER A 16 26.81 25.78 -48.60
CA SER A 16 26.72 25.82 -50.07
C SER A 16 25.39 26.41 -50.53
N SER A 17 25.51 27.05 -51.69
CA SER A 17 24.66 28.03 -52.34
C SER A 17 23.45 27.48 -53.12
N SER A 18 22.38 28.27 -53.08
CA SER A 18 21.35 28.56 -54.11
C SER A 18 21.14 27.62 -55.30
N SER A 19 19.87 27.25 -55.55
CA SER A 19 19.08 27.72 -56.72
C SER A 19 17.67 27.11 -56.72
N SER A 20 16.81 27.70 -57.55
CA SER A 20 15.36 27.88 -57.46
C SER A 20 14.47 26.81 -58.14
N SER A 21 13.19 26.83 -57.73
CA SER A 21 11.95 26.47 -58.47
C SER A 21 11.75 24.99 -58.85
N SER A 22 10.58 24.35 -58.79
CA SER A 22 9.19 24.75 -58.57
C SER A 22 8.31 23.49 -58.36
N SER A 23 7.08 23.72 -57.89
CA SER A 23 5.85 22.91 -58.06
C SER A 23 5.76 21.50 -57.46
N SER A 24 5.10 21.40 -56.28
CA SER A 24 3.88 20.60 -56.05
C SER A 24 3.60 20.51 -54.54
N SER A 25 3.13 21.59 -53.92
CA SER A 25 3.08 21.69 -52.45
C SER A 25 1.83 22.43 -51.97
N SER A 26 0.66 21.97 -52.38
CA SER A 26 -0.62 22.49 -51.87
C SER A 26 -1.27 21.55 -50.84
N SER A 27 -0.83 20.30 -50.78
CA SER A 27 -1.43 19.26 -49.93
C SER A 27 -0.64 19.04 -48.64
N SER A 28 0.70 19.07 -48.68
CA SER A 28 1.58 18.75 -47.54
C SER A 28 1.55 19.80 -46.42
N SER A 29 1.32 21.07 -46.75
CA SER A 29 1.17 22.18 -45.81
C SER A 29 -0.10 22.04 -44.95
N SER A 30 -1.19 21.59 -45.58
CA SER A 30 -2.47 21.31 -44.94
C SER A 30 -2.39 20.13 -43.97
N PHE A 31 -1.67 19.04 -44.34
CA PHE A 31 -1.42 17.92 -43.44
C PHE A 31 -0.56 18.31 -42.22
N SER A 32 0.47 19.14 -42.40
CA SER A 32 1.28 19.68 -41.30
C SER A 32 0.45 20.57 -40.36
N PHE A 33 -0.45 21.40 -40.90
CA PHE A 33 -1.37 22.22 -40.10
C PHE A 33 -2.34 21.38 -39.28
N ILE A 34 -2.90 20.33 -39.87
CA ILE A 34 -3.81 19.38 -39.20
C ILE A 34 -3.08 18.57 -38.12
N ALA A 35 -1.84 18.13 -38.40
CA ALA A 35 -1.04 17.41 -37.41
C ALA A 35 -0.70 18.31 -36.22
N LYS A 36 -0.31 19.56 -36.45
CA LYS A 36 -0.02 20.55 -35.40
C LYS A 36 -1.26 20.89 -34.58
N SER A 37 -2.42 21.05 -35.21
CA SER A 37 -3.67 21.33 -34.49
C SER A 37 -4.18 20.13 -33.69
N ARG A 38 -4.01 18.90 -34.21
CA ARG A 38 -4.27 17.67 -33.45
C ARG A 38 -3.35 17.53 -32.26
N LEU A 39 -2.06 17.85 -32.40
CA LEU A 39 -1.08 17.78 -31.31
C LEU A 39 -1.36 18.83 -30.23
N ALA A 40 -1.77 20.04 -30.64
CA ALA A 40 -2.24 21.08 -29.72
C ALA A 40 -3.54 20.68 -29.00
N SER A 41 -4.47 20.04 -29.71
CA SER A 41 -5.72 19.54 -29.13
C SER A 41 -5.48 18.39 -28.15
N LEU A 42 -4.60 17.44 -28.47
CA LEU A 42 -4.15 16.38 -27.57
C LEU A 42 -3.44 16.96 -26.35
N SER A 43 -2.54 17.92 -26.54
CA SER A 43 -1.88 18.64 -25.44
C SER A 43 -2.91 19.33 -24.54
N SER A 44 -3.91 19.99 -25.10
CA SER A 44 -4.97 20.65 -24.33
C SER A 44 -5.94 19.67 -23.66
N HIS A 45 -6.04 18.42 -24.14
CA HIS A 45 -6.91 17.41 -23.53
C HIS A 45 -6.16 16.59 -22.46
N ILE A 46 -4.86 16.32 -22.68
CA ILE A 46 -3.98 15.61 -21.75
C ILE A 46 -3.52 16.54 -20.60
N MET A 47 -3.26 17.83 -20.88
CA MET A 47 -2.95 18.86 -19.86
C MET A 47 -4.17 19.74 -19.52
N GLY A 48 -5.38 19.36 -19.97
CA GLY A 48 -6.62 20.16 -19.88
C GLY A 48 -7.25 20.31 -18.51
N SER A 49 -6.66 19.73 -17.47
CA SER A 49 -6.99 20.07 -16.10
C SER A 49 -5.91 21.00 -15.55
N THR A 50 -6.02 22.30 -15.86
CA THR A 50 -5.24 23.35 -15.19
C THR A 50 -5.83 23.75 -13.84
N ALA A 51 -6.93 23.10 -13.41
CA ALA A 51 -7.42 23.25 -12.05
C ALA A 51 -6.36 22.65 -11.11
N PRO A 52 -5.86 23.40 -10.12
CA PRO A 52 -4.93 22.86 -9.14
C PRO A 52 -5.60 21.67 -8.45
N SER A 53 -4.84 20.59 -8.25
CA SER A 53 -5.29 19.49 -7.41
C SER A 53 -5.76 20.03 -6.06
N VAL A 54 -6.91 19.56 -5.59
CA VAL A 54 -7.38 19.84 -4.21
C VAL A 54 -6.37 19.33 -3.16
N PHE A 55 -5.50 18.39 -3.55
CA PHE A 55 -4.38 17.90 -2.76
C PHE A 55 -3.09 18.64 -3.14
N SER A 56 -3.02 19.95 -2.86
CA SER A 56 -1.74 20.67 -2.91
C SER A 56 -0.94 20.43 -1.63
N THR A 57 0.39 20.48 -1.69
CA THR A 57 1.27 20.33 -0.51
C THR A 57 1.02 21.39 0.56
N SER A 58 0.44 22.54 0.19
CA SER A 58 -0.02 23.57 1.13
C SER A 58 -1.28 23.19 1.91
N VAL A 59 -2.16 22.37 1.33
CA VAL A 59 -3.43 21.93 1.94
C VAL A 59 -3.25 20.59 2.64
N VAL A 60 -2.43 19.70 2.07
CA VAL A 60 -2.11 18.39 2.62
C VAL A 60 -0.58 18.26 2.70
N PRO A 61 0.05 18.73 3.79
CA PRO A 61 1.47 18.54 4.00
C PRO A 61 1.78 17.06 4.22
N ALA A 62 2.99 16.64 3.82
CA ALA A 62 3.45 15.28 4.08
C ALA A 62 3.56 15.03 5.59
N ALA A 63 2.99 13.92 6.05
CA ALA A 63 3.17 13.49 7.43
C ALA A 63 4.66 13.13 7.67
N PRO A 64 5.18 13.38 8.88
CA PRO A 64 6.51 12.89 9.26
C PRO A 64 6.60 11.38 9.06
N GLU A 65 7.75 10.90 8.57
CA GLU A 65 7.99 9.46 8.46
C GLU A 65 8.02 8.83 9.86
N ASP A 66 7.34 7.69 9.97
CA ASP A 66 7.41 6.89 11.19
C ASP A 66 8.84 6.33 11.35
N PRO A 67 9.50 6.56 12.50
CA PRO A 67 10.88 6.15 12.70
C PRO A 67 11.14 4.65 12.47
N LEU A 68 10.15 3.79 12.78
CA LEU A 68 10.29 2.35 12.61
C LEU A 68 10.28 1.97 11.13
N PHE A 69 9.35 2.54 10.35
CA PHE A 69 9.27 2.27 8.92
C PHE A 69 10.43 2.89 8.14
N GLY A 70 10.91 4.08 8.52
CA GLY A 70 12.08 4.72 7.93
C GLY A 70 13.35 3.87 8.09
N LEU A 71 13.57 3.33 9.30
CA LEU A 71 14.71 2.44 9.57
C LEU A 71 14.62 1.12 8.78
N ALA A 72 13.42 0.53 8.68
CA ALA A 72 13.21 -0.67 7.86
C ALA A 72 13.47 -0.42 6.37
N GLN A 73 13.13 0.77 5.87
CA GLN A 73 13.43 1.18 4.50
C GLN A 73 14.95 1.36 4.30
N ALA A 74 15.63 2.04 5.22
CA ALA A 74 17.08 2.21 5.17
C ALA A 74 17.80 0.85 5.16
N TYR A 75 17.37 -0.11 6.00
CA TYR A 75 17.90 -1.48 6.00
C TYR A 75 17.70 -2.19 4.65
N ARG A 76 16.55 -1.99 3.99
CA ARG A 76 16.29 -2.58 2.66
C ARG A 76 17.17 -1.97 1.58
N GLN A 77 17.46 -0.66 1.66
CA GLN A 77 18.28 0.07 0.70
C GLN A 77 19.79 -0.16 0.91
N ASP A 78 20.22 -0.57 2.10
CA ASP A 78 21.61 -0.91 2.38
C ASP A 78 22.06 -2.14 1.57
N SER A 79 23.14 -1.99 0.79
CA SER A 79 23.72 -3.05 -0.04
C SER A 79 24.82 -3.86 0.67
N SER A 80 25.11 -3.57 1.94
CA SER A 80 26.12 -4.28 2.73
C SER A 80 25.71 -5.73 3.01
N ASP A 81 26.61 -6.69 2.75
CA ASP A 81 26.40 -8.10 3.05
C ASP A 81 26.38 -8.41 4.57
N LYS A 82 26.80 -7.45 5.40
CA LYS A 82 26.87 -7.60 6.88
C LYS A 82 25.76 -6.82 7.60
N LYS A 83 24.72 -6.38 6.89
CA LYS A 83 23.61 -5.65 7.50
C LYS A 83 22.77 -6.55 8.41
N VAL A 84 22.31 -6.01 9.54
CA VAL A 84 21.49 -6.74 10.52
C VAL A 84 20.20 -5.96 10.78
N ASP A 85 19.04 -6.62 10.67
CA ASP A 85 17.73 -6.03 10.98
C ASP A 85 17.38 -6.27 12.45
N LEU A 86 17.44 -5.20 13.25
CA LEU A 86 16.99 -5.17 14.65
C LEU A 86 15.82 -4.20 14.84
N VAL A 87 15.21 -3.76 13.74
CA VAL A 87 14.22 -2.68 13.74
C VAL A 87 12.86 -3.23 14.10
N ILE A 88 12.38 -4.19 13.30
CA ILE A 88 11.05 -4.76 13.46
C ILE A 88 11.14 -6.02 14.31
N GLY A 89 10.37 -6.08 15.40
CA GLY A 89 10.25 -7.26 16.27
C GLY A 89 9.51 -8.44 15.63
N ALA A 90 9.79 -8.74 14.36
CA ALA A 90 9.27 -9.88 13.63
C ALA A 90 10.23 -11.05 13.76
N TYR A 91 9.71 -12.20 14.20
CA TYR A 91 10.53 -13.39 14.42
C TYR A 91 11.16 -13.90 13.11
N ARG A 92 12.44 -14.27 13.19
CA ARG A 92 13.23 -14.80 12.08
C ARG A 92 13.82 -16.15 12.42
N ASP A 93 14.08 -16.96 11.40
CA ASP A 93 14.86 -18.19 11.54
C ASP A 93 16.37 -17.91 11.69
N ASP A 94 17.17 -18.98 11.82
CA ASP A 94 18.64 -18.92 11.92
C ASP A 94 19.31 -18.30 10.67
N ASN A 95 18.57 -18.12 9.58
CA ASN A 95 19.03 -17.49 8.34
C ASN A 95 18.46 -16.08 8.14
N ALA A 96 17.92 -15.46 9.20
CA ALA A 96 17.31 -14.13 9.19
C ALA A 96 16.09 -13.99 8.25
N LYS A 97 15.43 -15.08 7.88
CA LYS A 97 14.23 -15.09 7.02
C LYS A 97 12.95 -15.09 7.85
N PRO A 98 11.81 -14.59 7.31
CA PRO A 98 10.52 -14.69 8.01
C PRO A 98 10.18 -16.15 8.32
N TRP A 99 9.91 -16.45 9.60
CA TRP A 99 9.52 -17.80 10.00
C TRP A 99 8.00 -17.93 10.13
N VAL A 100 7.43 -18.83 9.32
CA VAL A 100 6.04 -19.24 9.48
C VAL A 100 6.00 -20.51 10.33
N LEU A 101 5.34 -20.41 11.48
CA LEU A 101 5.16 -21.51 12.43
C LEU A 101 4.53 -22.75 11.74
N PRO A 102 5.06 -23.97 11.96
CA PRO A 102 4.51 -25.18 11.36
C PRO A 102 3.02 -25.42 11.68
N VAL A 103 2.58 -25.02 12.88
CA VAL A 103 1.17 -25.11 13.28
C VAL A 103 0.25 -24.19 12.47
N VAL A 104 0.76 -23.01 12.08
CA VAL A 104 0.01 -22.06 11.24
C VAL A 104 -0.12 -22.59 9.82
N LYS A 105 0.95 -23.18 9.26
CA LYS A 105 0.89 -23.83 7.93
C LYS A 105 -0.18 -24.93 7.90
N LYS A 106 -0.18 -25.80 8.90
CA LYS A 106 -1.21 -26.86 9.01
C LYS A 106 -2.62 -26.30 9.14
N ALA A 107 -2.80 -25.24 9.92
CA ALA A 107 -4.12 -24.60 10.05
C ALA A 107 -4.59 -23.97 8.73
N ASP A 108 -3.69 -23.32 7.99
CA ASP A 108 -3.97 -22.74 6.68
C ASP A 108 -4.38 -23.82 5.67
N ASP A 109 -3.64 -24.94 5.62
CA ASP A 109 -3.99 -26.09 4.78
C ASP A 109 -5.38 -26.65 5.14
N LEU A 110 -5.73 -26.74 6.42
CA LEU A 110 -7.04 -27.22 6.87
C LEU A 110 -8.17 -26.28 6.44
N ILE A 111 -7.97 -24.96 6.56
CA ILE A 111 -8.94 -23.96 6.15
C ILE A 111 -9.12 -23.99 4.63
N HIS A 112 -8.03 -24.05 3.87
CA HIS A 112 -8.07 -24.03 2.42
C HIS A 112 -8.77 -25.26 1.82
N ASN A 113 -8.67 -26.42 2.50
CA ASN A 113 -9.30 -27.65 2.06
C ASN A 113 -10.75 -27.82 2.56
N ASP A 114 -11.31 -26.88 3.33
CA ASP A 114 -12.69 -26.94 3.81
C ASP A 114 -13.67 -26.51 2.70
N PRO A 115 -14.54 -27.41 2.20
CA PRO A 115 -15.52 -27.06 1.16
C PRO A 115 -16.60 -26.08 1.64
N ASN A 116 -16.76 -25.87 2.95
CA ASN A 116 -17.72 -24.95 3.54
C ASN A 116 -17.12 -23.56 3.81
N LEU A 117 -15.83 -23.36 3.53
CA LEU A 117 -15.18 -22.08 3.67
C LEU A 117 -15.91 -21.04 2.81
N ASN A 118 -16.32 -19.95 3.44
CA ASN A 118 -16.89 -18.80 2.77
C ASN A 118 -16.23 -17.52 3.29
N HIS A 119 -16.38 -16.44 2.52
CA HIS A 119 -15.87 -15.11 2.85
C HIS A 119 -17.00 -14.15 3.24
N GLU A 120 -18.08 -14.70 3.81
CA GLU A 120 -19.21 -13.90 4.29
C GLU A 120 -18.83 -13.07 5.51
N TYR A 121 -19.64 -12.03 5.77
CA TYR A 121 -19.43 -11.18 6.92
C TYR A 121 -19.56 -11.95 8.23
N LEU A 122 -18.51 -11.87 9.05
CA LEU A 122 -18.57 -12.32 10.43
C LEU A 122 -19.48 -11.40 11.26
N PRO A 123 -20.09 -11.91 12.34
CA PRO A 123 -20.77 -11.09 13.33
C PRO A 123 -19.85 -9.98 13.87
N ILE A 124 -20.42 -8.89 14.40
CA ILE A 124 -19.66 -7.78 15.02
C ILE A 124 -18.67 -8.27 16.10
N LYS A 125 -19.00 -9.38 16.76
CA LYS A 125 -18.15 -10.00 17.80
C LYS A 125 -17.00 -10.85 17.23
N GLY A 126 -16.91 -11.03 15.92
CA GLY A 126 -16.01 -11.95 15.26
C GLY A 126 -16.49 -13.41 15.30
N LEU A 127 -15.58 -14.33 14.97
CA LEU A 127 -15.85 -15.77 15.00
C LEU A 127 -15.87 -16.28 16.45
N GLN A 128 -16.96 -16.92 16.85
CA GLN A 128 -17.16 -17.37 18.23
C GLN A 128 -16.07 -18.35 18.69
N ASP A 129 -15.65 -19.26 17.81
CA ASP A 129 -14.61 -20.25 18.13
C ASP A 129 -13.25 -19.58 18.35
N TYR A 130 -12.91 -18.56 17.55
CA TYR A 130 -11.71 -17.75 17.74
C TYR A 130 -11.73 -17.04 19.09
N THR A 131 -12.81 -16.33 19.40
CA THR A 131 -12.91 -15.60 20.68
C THR A 131 -12.86 -16.53 21.89
N SER A 132 -13.49 -17.71 21.80
CA SER A 132 -13.48 -18.72 22.87
C SER A 132 -12.09 -19.32 23.06
N ALA A 133 -11.37 -19.63 21.98
CA ALA A 133 -9.99 -20.11 22.04
C ALA A 133 -9.04 -19.05 22.60
N ALA A 134 -9.18 -17.80 22.17
CA ALA A 134 -8.38 -16.68 22.66
C ALA A 134 -8.59 -16.43 24.17
N GLN A 135 -9.82 -16.55 24.66
CA GLN A 135 -10.11 -16.50 26.10
C GLN A 135 -9.39 -17.60 26.86
N LYS A 136 -9.50 -18.86 26.40
CA LYS A 136 -8.82 -19.99 27.04
C LYS A 136 -7.29 -19.82 27.06
N LEU A 137 -6.72 -19.27 25.99
CA LEU A 137 -5.28 -18.99 25.91
C LEU A 137 -4.85 -17.89 26.91
N MET A 138 -5.64 -16.82 27.04
CA MET A 138 -5.27 -15.66 27.84
C MET A 138 -5.39 -15.88 29.36
N ILE A 139 -6.44 -16.56 29.82
CA ILE A 139 -6.76 -16.71 31.25
C ILE A 139 -6.74 -18.15 31.75
N GLY A 140 -6.42 -19.11 30.88
CA GLY A 140 -6.43 -20.55 31.17
C GLY A 140 -7.80 -21.19 30.94
N ALA A 141 -7.80 -22.43 30.46
CA ALA A 141 -9.02 -23.17 30.12
C ALA A 141 -9.94 -23.41 31.34
N ASP A 142 -9.35 -23.63 32.51
CA ASP A 142 -10.07 -23.93 33.75
C ASP A 142 -10.32 -22.69 34.64
N SER A 143 -10.17 -21.49 34.06
CA SER A 143 -10.35 -20.25 34.80
C SER A 143 -11.77 -20.17 35.39
N PRO A 144 -11.92 -19.87 36.70
CA PRO A 144 -13.23 -19.65 37.31
C PRO A 144 -14.04 -18.57 36.58
N ALA A 145 -13.37 -17.58 35.98
CA ALA A 145 -14.03 -16.52 35.22
C ALA A 145 -14.77 -17.03 33.97
N ILE A 146 -14.26 -18.09 33.31
CA ILE A 146 -14.95 -18.73 32.18
C ILE A 146 -16.16 -19.51 32.68
N ARG A 147 -15.97 -20.31 33.74
CA ARG A 147 -17.05 -21.12 34.34
C ARG A 147 -18.20 -20.28 34.90
N GLU A 148 -17.87 -19.12 35.45
CA GLU A 148 -18.83 -18.15 35.99
C GLU A 148 -19.39 -17.18 34.93
N ASN A 149 -19.06 -17.37 33.64
CA ASN A 149 -19.53 -16.51 32.53
C ASN A 149 -19.22 -15.01 32.73
N ARG A 150 -18.11 -14.70 33.41
CA ARG A 150 -17.65 -13.32 33.67
C ARG A 150 -16.76 -12.75 32.58
N VAL A 151 -16.29 -13.60 31.66
CA VAL A 151 -15.45 -13.20 30.54
C VAL A 151 -16.35 -12.71 29.43
N ARG A 152 -16.38 -11.39 29.20
CA ARG A 152 -17.13 -10.78 28.10
C ARG A 152 -16.23 -9.92 27.26
N HIS A 153 -16.44 -9.99 25.96
CA HIS A 153 -15.90 -8.99 25.05
C HIS A 153 -16.61 -7.65 25.29
N SER A 154 -15.84 -6.56 25.27
CA SER A 154 -16.30 -5.20 25.53
C SER A 154 -17.29 -4.74 24.44
N ASN A 155 -18.57 -5.05 24.59
CA ASN A 155 -19.68 -4.38 23.88
C ASN A 155 -21.00 -4.45 24.67
N HIS A 156 -20.95 -4.74 25.98
CA HIS A 156 -22.12 -4.70 26.84
C HIS A 156 -22.24 -3.32 27.51
N LEU A 157 -22.68 -2.31 26.74
CA LEU A 157 -23.20 -1.07 27.32
C LEU A 157 -24.58 -1.34 27.92
N HIS A 158 -24.61 -2.06 29.03
CA HIS A 158 -25.74 -2.08 29.93
C HIS A 158 -25.22 -1.49 31.23
N ARG A 159 -25.33 -0.16 31.35
CA ARG A 159 -25.12 0.51 32.64
C ARG A 159 -26.37 0.23 33.49
N PRO A 160 -26.31 -0.61 34.53
CA PRO A 160 -27.43 -0.72 35.45
C PRO A 160 -27.53 0.61 36.20
N THR A 161 -28.57 1.40 35.90
CA THR A 161 -28.94 2.57 36.70
C THR A 161 -29.39 2.08 38.08
N PRO A 162 -28.77 2.51 39.19
CA PRO A 162 -29.28 2.17 40.51
C PRO A 162 -30.57 2.98 40.75
N ARG A 163 -31.73 2.30 40.76
CA ARG A 163 -32.97 2.86 41.33
C ARG A 163 -32.78 2.94 42.85
N GLN A 164 -32.52 4.15 43.35
CA GLN A 164 -32.62 4.48 44.76
C GLN A 164 -34.06 4.17 45.21
N LYS A 165 -34.24 3.12 46.02
CA LYS A 165 -35.49 2.90 46.75
C LYS A 165 -35.51 3.92 47.90
N SER A 166 -36.34 4.94 47.75
CA SER A 166 -36.72 5.84 48.83
C SER A 166 -37.30 5.01 49.99
N LYS A 167 -36.71 5.17 51.17
CA LYS A 167 -37.12 4.56 52.42
C LYS A 167 -38.17 5.47 53.05
N MET A 168 -39.39 4.94 53.22
CA MET A 168 -40.39 5.49 54.14
C MET A 168 -40.00 5.14 55.57
#